data_AF-A0A5Q0LX66-F1
#
_entry.id   AF-A0A5Q0LX66-F1
#
_cell.length_a   1.000
_cell.length_b   1.000
_cell.length_c   1.000
_cell.angle_alpha   90.00
_cell.angle_beta   90.00
_cell.angle_gamma   90.00
#
_symmetry.space_group_name_H-M   'P 1'
#
loop_
_entity.id
_entity.type
_entity.pdbx_description
1 polymer ?
#
loop_
_entity_poly.entity_id
_entity_poly.type
_entity_poly.pdbx_seq_one_letter_code
_entity_poly.pdbx_strand_id
1 'polypeptide(L)'
;MPQSSSRLPRFVMLSVFACAGMTACSGDESRIYDAYKCANVAQILGRHEQAGAAVMKVKPLLDQKTGNPGQYMMGLRDKFTDDMALYKLSPRGQAEKISDIYESGTCQKLYQ
;
A
#
# COMPACT_ATOMS: atom_id res chain seq x y z
N MET A 1 42.01 -18.67 -41.47
CA MET A 1 42.21 -19.06 -40.04
C MET A 1 43.70 -19.29 -39.89
N PRO A 2 44.45 -18.54 -39.04
CA PRO A 2 44.20 -18.44 -37.60
C PRO A 2 44.44 -17.04 -36.93
N GLN A 3 43.92 -16.94 -35.70
CA GLN A 3 44.40 -16.25 -34.49
C GLN A 3 44.77 -14.74 -34.39
N SER A 4 44.01 -14.09 -33.50
CA SER A 4 44.46 -13.47 -32.24
C SER A 4 44.48 -11.94 -32.12
N SER A 5 43.94 -11.53 -30.96
CA SER A 5 44.31 -10.38 -30.14
C SER A 5 43.64 -9.02 -30.37
N SER A 6 42.73 -8.72 -29.44
CA SER A 6 42.85 -7.65 -28.45
C SER A 6 43.09 -6.21 -28.95
N ARG A 7 42.10 -5.34 -28.76
CA ARG A 7 42.12 -4.15 -27.85
C ARG A 7 41.14 -3.08 -28.36
N LEU A 8 40.20 -2.75 -27.49
CA LEU A 8 39.24 -1.64 -27.61
C LEU A 8 39.97 -0.28 -27.68
N PRO A 9 39.29 0.74 -28.23
CA PRO A 9 38.93 1.87 -27.38
C PRO A 9 37.41 2.15 -27.51
N ARG A 10 36.68 2.15 -26.39
CA ARG A 10 36.33 3.37 -25.65
C ARG A 10 35.79 4.44 -26.59
N PHE A 11 34.46 4.51 -26.76
CA PHE A 11 33.67 5.74 -26.92
C PHE A 11 32.23 5.35 -27.27
N VAL A 12 31.40 5.04 -26.26
CA VAL A 12 29.96 5.26 -26.39
C VAL A 12 29.47 5.82 -25.06
N MET A 13 29.36 7.14 -25.05
CA MET A 13 28.75 7.96 -24.02
C MET A 13 27.23 7.69 -24.05
N LEU A 14 26.76 6.75 -23.23
CA LEU A 14 25.35 6.51 -22.98
C LEU A 14 24.95 7.28 -21.73
N SER A 15 24.61 8.56 -21.92
CA SER A 15 23.88 9.36 -20.93
C SER A 15 22.39 9.26 -21.24
N VAL A 16 21.75 8.22 -20.72
CA VAL A 16 20.29 8.15 -20.57
C VAL A 16 20.05 7.54 -19.20
N PHE A 17 19.51 8.33 -18.27
CA PHE A 17 18.49 7.93 -17.29
C PHE A 17 18.27 9.11 -16.32
N ALA A 18 17.67 10.18 -16.85
CA ALA A 18 17.00 11.18 -16.03
C ALA A 18 15.54 10.75 -15.83
N CYS A 19 15.32 9.79 -14.95
CA CYS A 19 14.00 9.46 -14.38
C CYS A 19 14.13 9.24 -12.86
N ALA A 20 14.83 10.13 -12.17
CA ALA A 20 14.84 10.18 -10.71
C ALA A 20 13.82 11.23 -10.25
N GLY A 21 12.56 10.83 -10.11
CA GLY A 21 11.52 11.77 -9.66
C GLY A 21 10.12 11.24 -9.38
N MET A 22 9.81 9.95 -9.59
CA MET A 22 8.44 9.44 -9.39
C MET A 22 8.34 8.10 -8.65
N THR A 23 9.28 7.76 -7.76
CA THR A 23 9.21 6.49 -6.99
C THR A 23 8.80 6.65 -5.53
N ALA A 24 8.59 7.87 -5.03
CA ALA A 24 8.17 8.08 -3.64
C ALA A 24 6.65 7.94 -3.42
N CYS A 25 5.82 8.20 -4.45
CA CYS A 25 4.37 8.22 -4.29
C CYS A 25 3.72 6.83 -4.14
N SER A 26 4.33 5.75 -4.66
CA SER A 26 3.71 4.42 -4.61
C SER A 26 3.77 3.79 -3.20
N GLY A 27 4.84 4.07 -2.46
CA GLY A 27 5.02 3.58 -1.09
C GLY A 27 4.00 4.19 -0.12
N ASP A 28 3.80 5.50 -0.18
CA ASP A 28 2.89 6.19 0.74
C ASP A 28 1.43 5.85 0.50
N GLU A 29 0.98 5.77 -0.76
CA GLU A 29 -0.38 5.33 -1.11
C GLU A 29 -0.66 3.90 -0.62
N SER A 30 0.31 3.00 -0.75
CA SER A 30 0.18 1.63 -0.22
C SER A 30 0.04 1.62 1.30
N ARG A 31 0.88 2.40 2.00
CA ARG A 31 0.86 2.48 3.46
C ARG A 31 -0.45 3.05 3.98
N ILE A 32 -0.95 4.11 3.34
CA ILE A 32 -2.26 4.70 3.65
C ILE A 32 -3.36 3.66 3.44
N TYR A 33 -3.35 2.95 2.32
CA TYR A 33 -4.36 1.93 2.04
C TYR A 33 -4.30 0.76 3.03
N ASP A 34 -3.11 0.29 3.40
CA ASP A 34 -2.96 -0.76 4.40
C ASP A 34 -3.49 -0.31 5.77
N ALA A 35 -3.18 0.92 6.20
CA ALA A 35 -3.75 1.48 7.43
C ALA A 35 -5.27 1.63 7.37
N TYR A 36 -5.81 2.08 6.23
CA TYR A 36 -7.26 2.15 6.01
C TYR A 36 -7.91 0.77 6.11
N LYS A 37 -7.34 -0.24 5.45
CA LYS A 37 -7.81 -1.63 5.48
C LYS A 37 -7.79 -2.20 6.91
N CYS A 38 -6.67 -2.06 7.62
CA CYS A 38 -6.53 -2.49 9.00
C CYS A 38 -7.52 -1.79 9.93
N ALA A 39 -7.70 -0.47 9.77
CA ALA A 39 -8.65 0.29 10.56
C ALA A 39 -10.09 -0.21 10.35
N ASN A 40 -10.51 -0.45 9.11
CA ASN A 40 -11.86 -0.94 8.81
C ASN A 40 -12.12 -2.33 9.37
N VAL A 41 -11.20 -3.29 9.21
CA VAL A 41 -11.39 -4.64 9.78
C VAL A 41 -11.42 -4.61 11.30
N ALA A 42 -10.57 -3.79 11.95
CA ALA A 42 -10.62 -3.59 13.39
C ALA A 42 -11.97 -2.99 13.82
N GLN A 43 -12.50 -2.03 13.06
CA GLN A 43 -13.79 -1.41 13.34
C GLN A 43 -14.96 -2.41 13.22
N ILE A 44 -14.96 -3.26 12.19
CA ILE A 44 -15.94 -4.33 12.00
C ILE A 44 -15.91 -5.31 13.18
N LEU A 45 -14.73 -5.60 13.73
CA LEU A 45 -14.54 -6.46 14.91
C LEU A 45 -14.78 -5.75 16.26
N GLY A 46 -15.20 -4.47 16.26
CA GLY A 46 -15.44 -3.70 17.49
C GLY A 46 -14.17 -3.27 18.23
N ARG A 47 -13.01 -3.31 17.56
CA ARG A 47 -11.70 -2.94 18.12
C ARG A 47 -11.33 -1.48 17.82
N HIS A 48 -12.09 -0.56 18.40
CA HIS A 48 -11.98 0.87 18.08
C HIS A 48 -10.62 1.50 18.37
N GLU A 49 -9.94 1.10 19.45
CA GLU A 49 -8.61 1.60 19.80
C GLU A 49 -7.58 1.28 18.70
N GLN A 50 -7.57 0.05 18.23
CA GLN A 50 -6.67 -0.43 17.18
C GLN A 50 -7.01 0.19 15.82
N ALA A 51 -8.30 0.40 15.56
CA ALA A 51 -8.73 1.13 14.37
C ALA A 51 -8.17 2.57 14.38
N GLY A 52 -8.24 3.25 15.53
CA GLY A 52 -7.63 4.56 15.73
C GLY A 52 -6.11 4.54 15.57
N ALA A 53 -5.42 3.59 16.18
CA ALA A 53 -3.96 3.44 16.11
C ALA A 53 -3.47 3.30 14.65
N ALA A 54 -4.13 2.45 13.87
CA ALA A 54 -3.78 2.23 12.46
C ALA A 54 -3.87 3.53 11.63
N VAL A 55 -4.95 4.31 11.79
CA VAL A 55 -5.13 5.59 11.09
C VAL A 55 -4.09 6.62 11.55
N MET A 56 -3.84 6.72 12.85
CA MET A 56 -2.91 7.70 13.41
C MET A 56 -1.48 7.54 12.88
N LYS A 57 -1.04 6.31 12.58
CA LYS A 57 0.29 6.05 11.99
C LYS A 57 0.50 6.62 10.59
N VAL A 58 -0.57 6.77 9.82
CA VAL A 58 -0.50 7.31 8.46
C VAL A 58 -1.08 8.72 8.37
N LYS A 59 -1.58 9.29 9.46
CA LYS A 59 -2.16 10.63 9.49
C LYS A 59 -1.27 11.69 8.83
N PRO A 60 0.07 11.76 9.06
CA PRO A 60 0.92 12.74 8.38
C PRO A 60 0.94 12.57 6.86
N LEU A 61 0.90 11.32 6.38
CA LEU A 61 0.85 11.02 4.94
C LEU A 61 -0.53 11.37 4.36
N LEU A 62 -1.59 11.08 5.11
CA LEU A 62 -2.95 11.43 4.75
C LEU A 62 -3.11 12.94 4.60
N ASP A 63 -2.62 13.71 5.57
CA ASP A 63 -2.69 15.17 5.59
C ASP A 63 -1.92 15.80 4.42
N GLN A 64 -0.83 15.16 3.95
CA GLN A 64 -0.05 15.61 2.79
C GLN A 64 -0.73 15.31 1.44
N LYS A 65 -1.56 14.27 1.37
CA LYS A 65 -2.19 13.83 0.12
C LYS A 65 -3.44 14.60 -0.24
N THR A 66 -3.98 15.42 0.66
CA THR A 66 -5.33 15.94 0.49
C THR A 66 -5.38 17.38 -0.02
N GLY A 67 -5.58 17.54 -1.33
CA GLY A 67 -6.28 18.70 -1.89
C GLY A 67 -7.81 18.59 -1.74
N ASN A 68 -8.33 17.36 -1.66
CA ASN A 68 -9.73 17.03 -1.36
C ASN A 68 -9.83 15.72 -0.55
N PRO A 69 -9.88 15.78 0.80
CA PRO A 69 -9.95 14.61 1.66
C PRO A 69 -11.15 13.69 1.38
N GLY A 70 -12.31 14.26 1.05
CA GLY A 70 -13.55 13.50 0.83
C GLY A 70 -13.43 12.55 -0.37
N GLN A 71 -12.94 13.05 -1.51
CA GLN A 71 -12.73 12.22 -2.70
C GLN A 71 -11.70 11.13 -2.49
N TYR A 72 -10.62 11.45 -1.78
CA TYR A 72 -9.57 10.48 -1.49
C TYR A 72 -10.08 9.33 -0.60
N MET A 73 -10.85 9.65 0.45
CA MET A 73 -11.47 8.65 1.32
C MET A 73 -12.49 7.77 0.57
N MET A 74 -13.25 8.33 -0.38
CA MET A 74 -14.14 7.54 -1.24
C MET A 74 -13.33 6.55 -2.09
N GLY A 75 -12.22 6.98 -2.69
CA GLY A 75 -11.35 6.09 -3.46
C GLY A 75 -10.77 4.94 -2.63
N LEU A 76 -10.37 5.20 -1.38
CA LEU A 76 -9.91 4.15 -0.45
C LEU A 76 -11.03 3.15 -0.11
N ARG A 77 -12.26 3.64 0.10
CA ARG A 77 -13.43 2.81 0.38
C ARG A 77 -13.78 1.90 -0.79
N ASP A 78 -13.78 2.46 -2.01
CA ASP A 78 -14.12 1.71 -3.21
C ASP A 78 -13.07 0.61 -3.46
N LYS A 79 -11.78 0.96 -3.34
CA LYS A 79 -10.67 0.00 -3.40
C LYS A 79 -10.79 -1.10 -2.33
N PHE A 80 -11.13 -0.76 -1.09
CA PHE A 80 -11.36 -1.72 -0.02
C PHE A 80 -12.51 -2.67 -0.33
N THR A 81 -13.62 -2.15 -0.87
CA THR A 81 -14.79 -2.96 -1.24
C THR A 81 -14.42 -3.99 -2.32
N ASP A 82 -13.64 -3.57 -3.31
CA ASP A 82 -13.18 -4.44 -4.39
C ASP A 82 -12.17 -5.50 -3.94
N ASP A 83 -11.16 -5.11 -3.15
CA ASP A 83 -10.11 -5.98 -2.64
C ASP A 83 -10.65 -7.01 -1.62
N MET A 84 -11.54 -6.56 -0.74
CA MET A 84 -12.15 -7.42 0.26
C MET A 84 -13.22 -8.32 -0.36
N ALA A 85 -13.98 -7.81 -1.33
CA ALA A 85 -15.07 -8.52 -2.02
C ALA A 85 -15.96 -9.33 -1.07
N LEU A 86 -16.20 -8.83 0.15
CA LEU A 86 -16.88 -9.58 1.22
C LEU A 86 -18.28 -10.03 0.78
N TYR A 87 -18.95 -9.23 -0.03
CA TYR A 87 -20.26 -9.53 -0.61
C TYR A 87 -20.30 -10.81 -1.46
N LYS A 88 -19.14 -11.31 -1.92
CA LYS A 88 -19.03 -12.59 -2.67
C LYS A 88 -18.87 -13.80 -1.76
N LEU A 89 -18.66 -13.59 -0.45
CA LEU A 89 -18.38 -14.64 0.51
C LEU A 89 -19.62 -14.96 1.37
N SER A 90 -19.69 -16.20 1.82
CA SER A 90 -20.67 -16.59 2.86
C SER A 90 -20.39 -15.82 4.17
N PRO A 91 -21.36 -15.71 5.09
CA PRO A 91 -21.14 -15.03 6.37
C PRO A 91 -19.91 -15.55 7.13
N ARG A 92 -19.69 -16.87 7.10
CA ARG A 92 -18.49 -17.49 7.69
C ARG A 92 -17.21 -17.07 6.97
N GLY A 93 -17.20 -17.12 5.63
CA GLY A 93 -16.03 -16.71 4.85
C GLY A 93 -15.70 -15.23 4.99
N GLN A 94 -16.71 -14.37 5.19
CA GLN A 94 -16.50 -12.96 5.53
C GLN A 94 -15.78 -12.82 6.86
N ALA A 95 -16.27 -13.51 7.91
CA ALA A 95 -15.66 -13.48 9.23
C ALA A 95 -14.21 -13.99 9.21
N GLU A 96 -13.94 -15.10 8.51
CA GLU A 96 -12.60 -15.66 8.34
C GLU A 96 -11.67 -14.65 7.65
N LYS A 97 -12.07 -14.09 6.49
CA LYS A 97 -11.26 -13.09 5.77
C LYS A 97 -11.00 -11.82 6.60
N ILE A 98 -11.99 -11.34 7.34
CA ILE A 98 -11.83 -10.19 8.24
C ILE A 98 -10.81 -10.53 9.35
N SER A 99 -10.92 -11.70 9.97
CA SER A 99 -10.01 -12.15 11.02
C SER A 99 -8.58 -12.28 10.50
N ASP A 100 -8.39 -12.95 9.36
CA ASP A 100 -7.06 -13.16 8.74
C ASP A 100 -6.34 -11.85 8.47
N ILE A 101 -7.08 -10.84 7.97
CA ILE A 101 -6.50 -9.52 7.67
C ILE A 101 -6.17 -8.79 8.97
N TYR A 102 -7.08 -8.80 9.95
CA TYR A 102 -6.84 -8.20 11.24
C TYR A 102 -5.60 -8.81 11.94
N GLU A 103 -5.42 -10.13 11.84
CA GLU A 103 -4.29 -10.87 12.42
C GLU A 103 -3.01 -10.79 11.57
N SER A 104 -3.08 -10.22 10.37
CA SER A 104 -1.91 -10.08 9.50
C SER A 104 -0.78 -9.28 10.17
N GLY A 105 0.47 -9.67 9.90
CA GLY A 105 1.64 -8.98 10.44
C GLY A 105 1.69 -7.49 10.08
N THR A 106 1.10 -7.08 8.96
CA THR A 106 0.95 -5.67 8.59
C THR A 106 0.03 -4.93 9.56
N CYS A 107 -1.14 -5.47 9.85
CA CYS A 107 -2.09 -4.84 10.77
C CYS A 107 -1.59 -4.87 12.22
N GLN A 108 -0.98 -5.97 12.65
CA GLN A 108 -0.38 -6.05 13.99
C GLN A 108 0.70 -4.98 14.22
N LYS A 109 1.53 -4.71 13.20
CA LYS A 109 2.50 -3.61 13.26
C LYS A 109 1.85 -2.23 13.29
N LEU A 110 0.64 -2.08 12.76
CA LEU A 110 -0.06 -0.80 12.72
C LEU A 110 -0.86 -0.52 14.00
N TYR A 111 -1.23 -1.56 14.74
CA TYR A 111 -1.99 -1.46 16.00
C TYR A 111 -1.12 -1.15 17.23
N GLN A 112 0.18 -1.46 17.16
CA GLN A 112 1.16 -1.21 18.23
C GLN A 112 1.74 0.19 18.14
#